data_AF-A0A924WTI8-F1
#
_entry.id   AF-A0A924WTI8-F1
#
_cell.length_a   1.000
_cell.length_b   1.000
_cell.length_c   1.000
_cell.angle_alpha   90.00
_cell.angle_beta   90.00
_cell.angle_gamma   90.00
#
_symmetry.space_group_name_H-M   'P 1'
#
loop_
_entity.id
_entity.type
_entity.pdbx_description
1 polymer ?
#
loop_
_entity_poly.entity_id
_entity_poly.type
_entity_poly.pdbx_seq_one_letter_code
_entity_poly.pdbx_strand_id
1 'polypeptide(L)'
;MRIPVHGKELFAAFNSGLNATSALLLVTAYVFVRRRMYYAHGITMSAALLSSTVFLGSYLYSKFAYGEVTTGMPAGWFRTFYFIVLLPHVLLAIGMLPLIGMTVFFAATRRWASHRRIARPTLGIWLYVSVTGVLIYFILYQWYPALYPEAFRGSDLFRHAGTAVQSGVESGR
;
A
#
# COMPACT_ATOMS: atom_id res chain seq x y z
N MET A 1 -9.92 -3.59 25.28
CA MET A 1 -11.01 -3.71 24.29
C MET A 1 -10.40 -4.21 22.98
N ARG A 2 -10.53 -5.50 22.64
CA ARG A 2 -10.01 -6.06 21.38
C ARG A 2 -10.99 -5.68 20.28
N ILE A 3 -10.65 -4.69 19.46
CA ILE A 3 -11.44 -4.35 18.28
C ILE A 3 -11.35 -5.55 17.33
N PRO A 4 -12.48 -6.07 16.83
CA PRO A 4 -12.46 -7.19 15.90
C PRO A 4 -11.58 -6.83 14.71
N VAL A 5 -10.60 -7.68 14.41
CA VAL A 5 -9.63 -7.52 13.31
C VAL A 5 -10.29 -7.62 11.91
N HIS A 6 -11.58 -7.96 11.87
CA HIS A 6 -12.40 -7.99 10.66
C HIS A 6 -12.45 -6.59 10.05
N GLY A 7 -11.84 -6.43 8.87
CA GLY A 7 -11.75 -5.17 8.14
C GLY A 7 -10.32 -4.70 7.87
N LYS A 8 -9.32 -5.16 8.65
CA LYS A 8 -7.91 -4.75 8.45
C LYS A 8 -7.37 -5.14 7.07
N GLU A 9 -7.81 -6.25 6.50
CA GLU A 9 -7.41 -6.65 5.15
C GLU A 9 -8.04 -5.79 4.07
N LEU A 10 -9.28 -5.31 4.27
CA LEU A 10 -9.92 -4.39 3.33
C LEU A 10 -9.07 -3.12 3.25
N PHE A 11 -8.64 -2.59 4.40
CA PHE A 11 -7.70 -1.48 4.45
C PHE A 11 -6.36 -1.84 3.80
N ALA A 12 -5.82 -3.05 4.03
CA ALA A 12 -4.56 -3.47 3.42
C ALA A 12 -4.65 -3.60 1.90
N ALA A 13 -5.72 -4.19 1.37
CA ALA A 13 -6.00 -4.32 -0.06
C ALA A 13 -6.24 -2.95 -0.71
N PHE A 14 -7.03 -2.10 -0.06
CA PHE A 14 -7.26 -0.73 -0.51
C PHE A 14 -5.94 0.08 -0.56
N ASN A 15 -5.13 0.00 0.49
CA ASN A 15 -3.83 0.65 0.57
C ASN A 15 -2.82 0.12 -0.47
N SER A 16 -2.85 -1.19 -0.75
CA SER A 16 -2.09 -1.79 -1.85
C SER A 16 -2.54 -1.24 -3.21
N GLY A 17 -3.86 -1.15 -3.44
CA GLY A 17 -4.43 -0.55 -4.64
C GLY A 17 -4.04 0.92 -4.84
N LEU A 18 -4.01 1.70 -3.77
CA LEU A 18 -3.54 3.09 -3.81
C LEU A 18 -2.04 3.21 -4.11
N ASN A 19 -1.22 2.29 -3.61
CA ASN A 19 0.19 2.23 -3.96
C ASN A 19 0.41 1.83 -5.42
N ALA A 20 -0.32 0.83 -5.91
CA ALA A 20 -0.29 0.44 -7.32
C ALA A 20 -0.71 1.61 -8.22
N THR A 21 -1.79 2.31 -7.86
CA THR A 21 -2.25 3.52 -8.55
C THR A 21 -1.18 4.61 -8.55
N SER A 22 -0.57 4.89 -7.39
CA SER A 22 0.55 5.83 -7.28
C SER A 22 1.72 5.44 -8.20
N ALA A 23 2.14 4.18 -8.20
CA ALA A 23 3.22 3.69 -9.05
C ALA A 23 2.93 3.93 -10.55
N LEU A 24 1.71 3.61 -10.99
CA LEU A 24 1.27 3.84 -12.38
C LEU A 24 1.26 5.33 -12.74
N LEU A 25 0.76 6.17 -11.84
CA LEU A 25 0.75 7.62 -12.04
C LEU A 25 2.17 8.18 -12.09
N LEU A 26 3.10 7.72 -11.25
CA LEU A 26 4.51 8.15 -11.26
C LEU A 26 5.21 7.78 -12.56
N VAL A 27 5.01 6.55 -13.05
CA VAL A 27 5.53 6.11 -14.35
C VAL A 27 4.95 6.96 -15.48
N THR A 28 3.64 7.22 -15.45
CA THR A 28 2.97 8.07 -16.45
C THR A 28 3.48 9.51 -16.41
N ALA A 29 3.63 10.09 -15.22
CA ALA A 29 4.17 11.43 -15.03
C ALA A 29 5.63 11.53 -15.49
N TYR A 30 6.41 10.47 -15.32
CA TYR A 30 7.76 10.36 -15.86
C TYR A 30 7.77 10.38 -17.40
N VAL A 31 6.88 9.62 -18.04
CA VAL A 31 6.73 9.65 -19.51
C VAL A 31 6.36 11.05 -19.99
N PHE A 32 5.43 11.74 -19.32
CA PHE A 32 5.04 13.11 -19.70
C PHE A 32 6.18 14.12 -19.59
N VAL A 33 6.99 14.10 -18.53
CA VAL A 33 8.13 15.03 -18.43
C VAL A 33 9.21 14.73 -19.47
N ARG A 34 9.42 13.45 -19.82
CA ARG A 34 10.36 13.06 -20.90
C ARG A 34 9.87 13.52 -22.27
N ARG A 35 8.56 13.60 -22.49
CA ARG A 35 7.92 14.16 -23.69
C ARG A 35 7.76 15.68 -23.64
N ARG A 36 8.30 16.36 -22.63
CA ARG A 36 8.16 17.81 -22.40
C ARG A 36 6.70 18.29 -22.24
N MET A 37 5.79 17.38 -21.88
CA MET A 37 4.38 17.69 -21.59
C MET A 37 4.22 18.12 -20.14
N TYR A 38 4.72 19.31 -19.81
CA TYR A 38 4.83 19.78 -18.40
C TYR A 38 3.49 19.96 -17.69
N TYR A 39 2.45 20.40 -18.41
CA TYR A 39 1.11 20.55 -17.84
C TYR A 39 0.52 19.18 -17.45
N ALA A 40 0.58 18.21 -18.35
CA ALA A 40 0.13 16.84 -18.09
C ALA A 40 0.95 16.21 -16.94
N HIS A 41 2.28 16.38 -16.94
CA HIS A 41 3.13 15.96 -15.83
C HIS A 41 2.66 16.53 -14.49
N GLY A 42 2.36 17.84 -14.42
CA GLY A 42 1.89 18.49 -13.20
C GLY A 42 0.57 17.92 -12.70
N ILE A 43 -0.41 17.73 -13.59
CA ILE A 43 -1.71 17.10 -13.24
C ILE A 43 -1.49 15.68 -12.70
N THR A 44 -0.71 14.87 -13.41
CA THR A 44 -0.46 13.48 -13.01
C THR A 44 0.32 13.39 -11.70
N MET A 45 1.29 14.29 -11.47
CA MET A 45 2.01 14.37 -10.19
C MET A 45 1.08 14.77 -9.03
N SER A 46 0.14 15.70 -9.25
CA SER A 46 -0.87 16.05 -8.26
C SER A 46 -1.79 14.87 -7.93
N ALA A 47 -2.19 14.10 -8.94
CA ALA A 47 -2.97 12.88 -8.73
C ALA A 47 -2.19 11.81 -7.95
N ALA A 48 -0.90 11.62 -8.25
CA ALA A 48 -0.03 10.69 -7.52
C ALA A 48 0.13 11.12 -6.05
N LEU A 49 0.31 12.42 -5.82
CA LEU A 49 0.37 13.01 -4.48
C LEU A 49 -0.92 12.74 -3.71
N LEU A 50 -2.08 13.02 -4.32
CA LEU A 50 -3.38 12.77 -3.71
C LEU A 50 -3.57 11.29 -3.35
N SER A 51 -3.28 10.38 -4.29
CA SER A 51 -3.35 8.94 -4.06
C SER A 51 -2.47 8.51 -2.88
N SER A 52 -1.25 9.06 -2.79
CA SER A 52 -0.31 8.78 -1.71
C SER A 52 -0.76 9.38 -0.36
N THR A 53 -1.38 10.56 -0.36
CA THR A 53 -1.97 11.17 0.84
C THR A 53 -3.13 10.32 1.36
N VAL A 54 -4.02 9.86 0.49
CA VAL A 54 -5.12 8.95 0.87
C VAL A 54 -4.58 7.63 1.41
N PHE A 55 -3.54 7.07 0.77
CA PHE A 55 -2.86 5.86 1.26
C PHE A 55 -2.32 6.07 2.67
N LEU A 56 -1.59 7.15 2.91
CA LEU A 56 -0.98 7.41 4.22
C LEU A 56 -2.05 7.61 5.29
N GLY A 57 -3.10 8.39 5.00
CA GLY A 57 -4.21 8.62 5.93
C GLY A 57 -4.93 7.31 6.30
N SER A 58 -5.27 6.50 5.29
CA SER A 58 -5.91 5.20 5.46
C SER A 58 -5.02 4.20 6.22
N TYR A 59 -3.72 4.17 5.91
CA TYR A 59 -2.73 3.33 6.60
C TYR A 59 -2.60 3.70 8.08
N LEU A 60 -2.44 4.98 8.38
CA LEU A 60 -2.32 5.46 9.76
C LEU A 60 -3.63 5.21 10.52
N TYR A 61 -4.78 5.49 9.90
CA TYR A 61 -6.07 5.17 10.49
C TYR A 61 -6.18 3.68 10.84
N SER A 62 -5.83 2.79 9.90
CA SER A 62 -5.84 1.35 10.13
C SER A 62 -4.89 0.94 11.28
N LYS A 63 -3.71 1.56 11.36
CA LYS A 63 -2.76 1.33 12.45
C LYS A 63 -3.29 1.78 13.81
N PHE A 64 -3.92 2.95 13.89
CA PHE A 64 -4.49 3.46 15.15
C PHE A 64 -5.75 2.70 15.57
N ALA A 65 -6.63 2.37 14.64
CA ALA A 65 -7.90 1.71 14.91
C ALA A 65 -7.75 0.21 15.20
N TYR A 66 -6.89 -0.51 14.49
CA TYR A 66 -6.76 -1.97 14.61
C TYR A 66 -5.44 -2.43 15.25
N GLY A 67 -4.54 -1.49 15.56
CA GLY A 67 -3.23 -1.79 16.13
C GLY A 67 -2.26 -2.49 15.17
N GLU A 68 -1.06 -2.74 15.67
CA GLU A 68 -0.05 -3.54 14.98
C GLU A 68 -0.31 -5.02 15.25
N VAL A 69 -0.43 -5.82 14.19
CA VAL A 69 -0.52 -7.28 14.33
C VAL A 69 0.86 -7.79 13.96
N THR A 70 1.57 -8.32 14.94
CA THR A 70 2.82 -9.07 14.71
C THR A 70 2.53 -10.15 13.69
N THR A 71 3.33 -10.22 12.63
CA THR A 71 3.10 -11.04 11.43
C THR A 71 3.05 -12.55 11.69
N GLY A 72 3.12 -13.02 12.95
CA GLY A 72 3.08 -14.44 13.32
C GLY A 72 4.12 -15.31 12.62
N MET A 73 5.05 -14.69 11.88
CA MET A 73 5.79 -15.37 10.83
C MET A 73 6.84 -16.29 11.46
N PRO A 74 6.80 -17.59 11.17
CA PRO A 74 7.75 -18.54 11.73
C PRO A 74 9.18 -18.16 11.31
N ALA A 75 10.16 -18.54 12.14
CA ALA A 75 11.56 -18.31 11.82
C ALA A 75 11.95 -19.07 10.54
N GLY A 76 12.71 -18.42 9.66
CA GLY A 76 13.14 -19.00 8.38
C GLY A 76 13.45 -17.95 7.32
N TRP A 77 13.90 -18.41 6.15
CA TRP A 77 14.31 -17.57 5.01
C TRP A 77 13.24 -16.55 4.59
N PHE A 78 11.96 -16.90 4.67
CA PHE A 78 10.86 -16.01 4.30
C PHE A 78 10.69 -14.82 5.24
N ARG A 79 10.85 -15.03 6.55
CA ARG A 79 10.82 -13.93 7.54
C ARG A 79 11.98 -12.97 7.30
N THR A 80 13.16 -13.50 6.99
CA THR A 80 14.33 -12.68 6.62
C THR A 80 14.05 -11.88 5.36
N PHE A 81 13.52 -12.51 4.30
CA PHE A 81 13.15 -11.82 3.06
C PHE A 81 12.13 -10.71 3.28
N TYR A 82 11.08 -10.98 4.07
CA TYR A 82 10.08 -9.99 4.45
C TYR A 82 10.71 -8.76 5.11
N PHE A 83 11.61 -8.95 6.09
CA PHE A 83 12.26 -7.82 6.75
C PHE A 83 13.27 -7.08 5.85
N ILE A 84 13.94 -7.78 4.94
CA ILE A 84 14.82 -7.16 3.94
C ILE A 84 14.04 -6.23 3.01
N VAL A 85 12.75 -6.51 2.74
CA VAL A 85 11.89 -5.62 1.95
C VAL A 85 11.24 -4.55 2.83
N LEU A 86 10.69 -4.94 3.98
CA LEU A 86 9.93 -4.06 4.86
C LEU A 86 10.79 -2.95 5.46
N LEU A 87 11.99 -3.29 5.96
CA LEU A 87 12.82 -2.33 6.67
C LEU A 87 13.23 -1.16 5.75
N PRO A 88 13.80 -1.40 4.55
CA PRO A 88 14.06 -0.32 3.60
C PRO A 88 12.78 0.42 3.18
N HIS A 89 11.67 -0.29 2.95
CA HIS A 89 10.40 0.35 2.59
C HIS A 89 9.99 1.41 3.61
N VAL A 90 10.00 1.07 4.91
CA VAL A 90 9.59 2.00 5.97
C VAL A 90 10.59 3.15 6.11
N LEU A 91 11.89 2.87 6.11
CA LEU A 91 12.93 3.91 6.23
C LEU A 91 12.88 4.89 5.07
N LEU A 92 12.73 4.39 3.85
CA LEU A 92 12.59 5.21 2.65
C LEU A 92 11.27 5.98 2.65
N ALA A 93 10.15 5.39 3.10
CA ALA A 93 8.88 6.09 3.20
C ALA A 93 8.96 7.30 4.15
N ILE A 94 9.64 7.16 5.30
CA ILE A 94 9.85 8.26 6.25
C ILE A 94 10.71 9.35 5.62
N GLY A 95 11.86 8.99 5.03
CA GLY A 95 12.76 9.95 4.39
C GLY A 95 12.16 10.62 3.14
N MET A 96 11.24 9.95 2.46
CA MET A 96 10.56 10.45 1.26
C MET A 96 9.59 11.60 1.56
N LEU A 97 8.92 11.61 2.70
CA LEU A 97 7.94 12.65 3.05
C LEU A 97 8.50 14.08 2.96
N PRO A 98 9.62 14.42 3.62
CA PRO A 98 10.21 15.76 3.48
C PRO A 98 10.71 16.04 2.05
N LEU A 99 11.17 15.02 1.32
CA LEU A 99 11.60 15.17 -0.08
C LEU A 99 10.43 15.52 -1.01
N ILE A 100 9.27 14.87 -0.85
CA ILE A 100 8.05 15.21 -1.58
C ILE A 100 7.63 16.63 -1.24
N GLY A 101 7.62 17.00 0.04
CA GLY A 101 7.29 18.34 0.50
C GLY A 101 8.18 19.41 -0.16
N MET A 102 9.50 19.21 -0.17
CA MET A 102 10.43 20.11 -0.86
C MET A 102 10.21 20.15 -2.38
N THR A 103 9.90 19.00 -3.00
CA THR A 103 9.68 18.89 -4.45
C THR A 103 8.45 19.69 -4.88
N VAL A 104 7.37 19.59 -4.10
CA VAL A 104 6.12 20.36 -4.29
C VAL A 104 6.36 21.84 -3.99
N PHE A 105 7.08 22.17 -2.92
CA PHE A 105 7.41 23.56 -2.58
C PHE A 105 8.19 24.27 -3.71
N PHE A 106 9.20 23.62 -4.28
CA PHE A 106 9.93 24.20 -5.42
C PHE A 106 9.08 24.30 -6.68
N ALA A 107 8.13 23.39 -6.90
CA ALA A 107 7.16 23.52 -8.00
C ALA A 107 6.22 24.72 -7.78
N ALA A 108 5.66 24.87 -6.57
CA ALA A 108 4.76 25.96 -6.21
C ALA A 108 5.44 27.33 -6.28
N THR A 109 6.71 27.43 -5.89
CA THR A 109 7.52 28.65 -5.97
C THR A 109 8.20 28.87 -7.32
N ARG A 110 7.88 28.04 -8.33
CA ARG A 110 8.45 28.11 -9.70
C ARG A 110 9.98 28.03 -9.75
N ARG A 111 10.62 27.40 -8.75
CA ARG A 111 12.07 27.18 -8.66
C ARG A 111 12.47 25.91 -9.41
N TRP A 112 12.37 25.94 -10.74
CA TRP A 112 12.53 24.75 -11.60
C TRP A 112 13.90 24.08 -11.53
N ALA A 113 14.99 24.86 -11.34
CA ALA A 113 16.33 24.31 -11.19
C ALA A 113 16.44 23.43 -9.94
N SER A 114 15.99 23.95 -8.80
CA SER A 114 15.96 23.21 -7.53
C SER A 114 15.00 22.04 -7.59
N HIS A 115 13.79 22.24 -8.15
CA HIS A 115 12.81 21.17 -8.36
C HIS A 115 13.43 20.00 -9.13
N ARG A 116 14.07 20.24 -10.29
CA ARG A 116 14.69 19.18 -11.09
C ARG A 116 15.81 18.43 -10.37
N ARG A 117 16.60 19.13 -9.54
CA ARG A 117 17.70 18.53 -8.77
C ARG A 117 17.17 17.48 -7.78
N ILE A 118 16.07 17.78 -7.08
CA ILE A 118 15.53 16.88 -6.07
C ILE A 118 14.45 15.93 -6.61
N ALA A 119 13.73 16.31 -7.67
CA ALA A 119 12.64 15.49 -8.21
C ALA A 119 13.13 14.14 -8.75
N ARG A 120 14.37 14.04 -9.24
CA ARG A 120 14.94 12.78 -9.75
C ARG A 120 15.11 11.72 -8.65
N PRO A 121 15.83 11.98 -7.54
CA PRO A 121 15.90 11.03 -6.44
C PRO A 121 14.53 10.83 -5.78
N THR A 122 13.72 11.88 -5.60
CA THR A 122 12.37 11.76 -5.03
C THR A 122 11.51 10.79 -5.84
N LEU A 123 11.50 10.89 -7.17
CA LEU A 123 10.75 10.00 -8.05
C LEU A 123 11.19 8.54 -7.90
N GLY A 124 12.50 8.28 -7.85
CA GLY A 124 13.03 6.93 -7.70
C GLY A 124 12.64 6.29 -6.37
N ILE A 125 12.79 7.03 -5.27
CA ILE A 125 12.39 6.59 -3.92
C ILE A 125 10.88 6.37 -3.86
N TRP A 126 10.10 7.30 -4.41
CA TRP A 126 8.64 7.22 -4.39
C TRP A 126 8.11 6.02 -5.17
N LEU A 127 8.67 5.76 -6.35
CA LEU A 127 8.33 4.58 -7.11
C LEU A 127 8.72 3.30 -6.36
N TYR A 128 9.91 3.25 -5.75
CA TYR A 128 10.35 2.11 -4.94
C TYR A 128 9.37 1.82 -3.80
N VAL A 129 9.02 2.83 -3.00
CA VAL A 129 8.10 2.69 -1.87
C VAL A 129 6.72 2.23 -2.36
N SER A 130 6.19 2.80 -3.44
CA SER A 130 4.89 2.37 -3.99
C SER A 130 4.90 0.93 -4.49
N VAL A 131 5.93 0.50 -5.23
CA VAL A 131 6.02 -0.89 -5.71
C VAL A 131 6.22 -1.88 -4.56
N THR A 132 7.10 -1.57 -3.62
CA THR A 132 7.36 -2.45 -2.47
C THR A 132 6.17 -2.52 -1.51
N GLY A 133 5.33 -1.47 -1.42
CA GLY A 133 4.08 -1.51 -0.66
C GLY A 133 3.09 -2.54 -1.19
N VAL A 134 2.98 -2.64 -2.52
CA VAL A 134 2.19 -3.70 -3.19
C VAL A 134 2.79 -5.07 -2.90
N LEU A 135 4.11 -5.22 -3.04
CA LEU A 135 4.81 -6.48 -2.76
C LEU A 135 4.60 -6.96 -1.32
N ILE A 136 4.68 -6.06 -0.34
CA ILE A 136 4.44 -6.37 1.08
C ILE A 136 3.01 -6.90 1.28
N TYR A 137 2.02 -6.31 0.60
CA TYR A 137 0.65 -6.82 0.64
C TYR A 137 0.57 -8.26 0.11
N PHE A 138 1.18 -8.55 -1.04
CA PHE A 138 1.17 -9.92 -1.60
C PHE A 138 1.84 -10.93 -0.67
N ILE A 139 3.00 -10.58 -0.10
CA ILE A 139 3.72 -11.44 0.86
C ILE A 139 2.83 -11.76 2.06
N LEU A 140 2.13 -10.77 2.62
CA LEU A 140 1.36 -10.95 3.85
C LEU A 140 -0.02 -11.56 3.65
N TYR A 141 -0.73 -11.21 2.57
CA TYR A 141 -2.15 -11.53 2.39
C TYR A 141 -2.44 -12.52 1.27
N GLN A 142 -1.55 -12.73 0.30
CA GLN A 142 -1.83 -13.61 -0.85
C GLN A 142 -0.98 -14.87 -0.85
N TRP A 143 0.31 -14.74 -0.55
CA TRP A 143 1.22 -15.88 -0.56
C TRP A 143 1.23 -16.67 0.75
N TYR A 144 0.84 -16.03 1.86
CA TYR A 144 0.82 -16.65 3.18
C TYR A 144 -0.45 -16.30 3.97
N PRO A 145 -1.65 -16.67 3.48
CA PRO A 145 -2.90 -16.41 4.18
C PRO A 145 -2.95 -17.05 5.58
N ALA A 146 -2.21 -18.15 5.80
CA ALA A 146 -2.10 -18.83 7.08
C ALA A 146 -1.45 -18.00 8.21
N LEU A 147 -0.78 -16.89 7.89
CA LEU A 147 -0.21 -15.96 8.89
C LEU A 147 -1.25 -14.99 9.47
N TYR A 148 -2.39 -14.87 8.78
CA TYR A 148 -3.56 -14.12 9.23
C TYR A 148 -4.81 -15.01 9.10
N PRO A 149 -4.97 -16.06 9.91
CA PRO A 149 -6.14 -16.93 9.79
C PRO A 149 -7.46 -16.15 10.06
N GLU A 150 -7.40 -15.13 10.91
CA GLU A 150 -8.54 -14.22 11.17
C GLU A 150 -8.96 -13.40 9.95
N ALA A 151 -8.07 -13.25 8.96
CA ALA A 151 -8.36 -12.52 7.75
C ALA A 151 -9.36 -13.27 6.86
N PHE A 152 -9.12 -14.57 6.71
CA PHE A 152 -9.90 -15.43 5.83
C PHE A 152 -11.09 -16.09 6.52
N ARG A 153 -11.15 -16.07 7.87
CA ARG A 153 -12.20 -16.69 8.68
C ARG A 153 -13.61 -16.18 8.38
N GLY A 154 -13.75 -14.92 7.94
CA GLY A 154 -15.03 -14.37 7.51
C GLY A 154 -15.62 -15.08 6.29
N SER A 155 -14.79 -15.61 5.39
CA SER A 155 -15.24 -16.37 4.21
C SER A 155 -15.65 -17.81 4.54
N ASP A 156 -15.13 -18.38 5.62
CA ASP A 156 -15.44 -19.74 6.07
C ASP A 156 -16.80 -19.81 6.76
N LEU A 157 -17.23 -18.75 7.44
CA LEU A 157 -18.60 -18.65 8.00
C LEU A 157 -19.68 -18.75 6.89
N PHE A 158 -19.47 -18.11 5.75
CA PHE A 158 -20.40 -18.21 4.60
C PHE A 158 -20.32 -19.58 3.91
N ARG A 159 -19.13 -20.20 3.87
CA ARG A 159 -18.94 -21.55 3.33
C ARG A 159 -19.61 -22.63 4.18
N HIS A 160 -19.46 -22.54 5.51
CA HIS A 160 -20.06 -23.49 6.45
C HIS A 160 -21.57 -23.28 6.65
N ALA A 161 -22.04 -22.03 6.62
CA ALA A 161 -23.47 -21.75 6.62
C ALA A 161 -24.16 -22.32 5.36
N GLY A 162 -23.52 -22.23 4.19
CA GLY A 162 -24.00 -22.85 2.97
C GLY A 162 -24.12 -24.39 3.08
N THR A 163 -23.10 -25.05 3.66
CA THR A 163 -23.13 -26.51 3.85
C THR A 163 -24.14 -26.97 4.89
N ALA A 164 -24.37 -26.19 5.95
CA ALA A 164 -25.35 -26.51 7.00
C ALA A 164 -26.80 -26.34 6.52
N VAL A 165 -27.05 -25.38 5.63
CA VAL A 165 -28.36 -25.22 4.96
C VAL A 165 -28.62 -26.39 4.00
N GLN A 166 -27.59 -26.89 3.31
CA GLN A 166 -27.72 -28.00 2.38
C GLN A 166 -27.98 -29.35 3.08
N SER A 167 -27.30 -29.61 4.21
CA SER A 167 -27.52 -30.83 4.99
C SER A 167 -28.87 -30.85 5.73
N GLY A 168 -29.39 -29.68 6.14
CA GLY A 168 -30.74 -29.57 6.68
C GLY A 168 -31.84 -29.83 5.65
N VAL A 169 -31.59 -29.56 4.37
CA VAL A 169 -32.52 -29.81 3.25
C VAL A 169 -32.52 -31.28 2.82
N GLU A 170 -31.38 -31.97 2.91
CA GLU A 170 -31.30 -33.42 2.59
C GLU A 170 -31.83 -34.31 3.71
N SER A 171 -31.76 -33.88 4.98
CA SER A 171 -32.32 -34.64 6.12
C SER A 171 -33.84 -34.49 6.29
N GLY A 172 -34.50 -33.63 5.50
CA GLY A 172 -35.94 -33.34 5.57
C GLY A 172 -36.79 -33.97 4.46
N ARG A 173 -36.24 -34.94 3.72
CA ARG A 173 -36.94 -35.78 2.73
C ARG A 173 -36.88 -37.24 3.14
#